data_AF-A0A0X1U7U4-F1
#
_entry.id   AF-A0A0X1U7U4-F1
#
_cell.length_a   1.000
_cell.length_b   1.000
_cell.length_c   1.000
_cell.angle_alpha   90.00
_cell.angle_beta   90.00
_cell.angle_gamma   90.00
#
_symmetry.space_group_name_H-M   'P 1'
#
loop_
_entity.id
_entity.type
_entity.pdbx_description
1 polymer ?
#
loop_
_entity_poly.entity_id
_entity_poly.type
_entity_poly.pdbx_seq_one_letter_code
_entity_poly.pdbx_strand_id
1 'polypeptide(L)'
;MKLFKAIHIKKKHILFAVAAIACVGVVTCVVPPAATKVSLIISAKNERKLPIYCVETDKPQVSISFDAAWGAEDTDQLLQILADNEVKATFFLCGYWVTDYPEEVKKIAEAGHDLGNHSSTHPHMNQLSSEQIAKELADCHKAVKDLTGIEMNLFRPPFGEYNNTVIETSFANSYYPIQWDIDTLERKTTAQKSRLLRQSFIPF
;
A
#
# COMPACT_ATOMS: atom_id res chain seq x y z
N MET A 1 45.13 46.50 -38.07
CA MET A 1 45.24 47.80 -37.37
C MET A 1 44.50 47.68 -36.04
N LYS A 2 45.18 47.99 -34.92
CA LYS A 2 44.78 47.75 -33.53
C LYS A 2 43.47 48.45 -33.14
N LEU A 3 42.70 47.86 -32.20
CA LEU A 3 42.05 48.61 -31.12
C LEU A 3 41.54 47.65 -30.01
N PHE A 4 42.45 47.28 -29.10
CA PHE A 4 42.07 46.83 -27.76
C PHE A 4 41.46 48.04 -27.03
N LYS A 5 40.15 48.01 -26.75
CA LYS A 5 39.51 48.97 -25.84
C LYS A 5 39.91 48.60 -24.40
N ALA A 6 40.80 49.39 -23.81
CA ALA A 6 41.13 49.30 -22.40
C ALA A 6 39.88 49.62 -21.55
N ILE A 7 39.40 48.65 -20.79
CA ILE A 7 38.30 48.85 -19.84
C ILE A 7 38.86 49.62 -18.64
N HIS A 8 38.54 50.91 -18.57
CA HIS A 8 38.97 51.78 -17.47
C HIS A 8 38.00 51.64 -16.29
N ILE A 9 38.24 50.68 -15.41
CA ILE A 9 37.47 50.52 -14.17
C ILE A 9 37.91 51.59 -13.17
N LYS A 10 37.02 52.53 -12.84
CA LYS A 10 37.32 53.57 -11.83
C LYS A 10 37.57 52.91 -10.46
N LYS A 11 38.62 53.32 -9.74
CA LYS A 11 39.02 52.78 -8.42
C LYS A 11 37.86 52.60 -7.42
N LYS A 12 36.86 53.49 -7.45
CA LYS A 12 35.63 53.39 -6.64
C LYS A 12 34.83 52.09 -6.88
N HIS A 13 34.75 51.60 -8.11
CA HIS A 13 34.03 50.36 -8.43
C HIS A 13 34.79 49.11 -8.01
N ILE A 14 36.13 49.16 -8.02
CA ILE A 14 36.97 48.10 -7.44
C ILE A 14 36.77 48.05 -5.92
N LEU A 15 36.71 49.22 -5.26
CA LEU A 15 36.48 49.31 -3.82
C LEU A 15 35.09 48.77 -3.42
N PHE A 16 34.05 49.06 -4.20
CA PHE A 16 32.71 48.50 -3.99
C PHE A 16 32.66 46.99 -4.22
N ALA A 17 33.36 46.46 -5.22
CA ALA A 17 33.42 45.02 -5.47
C ALA A 17 34.17 44.27 -4.34
N VAL A 18 35.27 44.83 -3.84
CA VAL A 18 36.02 44.25 -2.71
C VAL A 18 35.21 44.31 -1.41
N ALA A 19 34.49 45.41 -1.15
CA ALA A 19 33.61 45.52 0.01
C ALA A 19 32.42 44.53 -0.07
N ALA A 20 31.83 44.33 -1.24
CA ALA A 20 30.75 43.36 -1.44
C ALA A 20 31.22 41.91 -1.22
N ILE A 21 32.42 41.55 -1.69
CA ILE A 21 33.02 40.23 -1.46
C ILE A 21 33.39 40.03 0.01
N ALA A 22 33.89 41.07 0.69
CA ALA A 22 34.16 41.03 2.13
C ALA A 22 32.88 40.87 2.96
N CYS A 23 31.77 41.52 2.59
CA CYS A 23 30.48 41.31 3.24
C CYS A 23 29.95 39.89 3.06
N VAL A 24 30.11 39.27 1.89
CA VAL A 24 29.72 37.87 1.65
C VAL A 24 30.59 36.90 2.47
N GLY A 25 31.90 37.15 2.56
CA GLY A 25 32.82 36.32 3.36
C GLY A 25 32.60 36.42 4.87
N VAL A 26 32.16 37.58 5.38
CA VAL A 26 31.84 37.76 6.81
C VAL A 26 30.50 37.12 7.18
N VAL A 27 29.51 37.11 6.27
CA VAL A 27 28.22 36.43 6.49
C VAL A 27 28.39 34.91 6.58
N THR A 28 29.41 34.33 5.94
CA THR A 28 29.72 32.89 6.05
C THR A 28 30.42 32.48 7.35
N CYS A 29 30.87 33.43 8.19
CA CYS A 29 31.64 33.13 9.40
C CYS A 29 30.86 33.29 10.72
N VAL A 30 29.56 33.61 10.70
CA VAL A 30 28.75 33.82 11.92
C VAL A 30 27.49 32.94 11.98
N VAL A 31 27.43 31.87 11.20
CA VAL A 31 26.37 30.86 11.37
C VAL A 31 26.91 29.73 12.26
N PRO A 32 26.38 29.52 13.48
CA PRO A 32 26.80 28.41 14.31
C PRO A 32 26.58 27.08 13.58
N PRO A 33 27.48 26.08 13.69
CA PRO A 33 27.34 24.75 13.06
C PRO A 33 26.05 24.00 13.42
N ALA A 34 25.33 24.47 14.45
CA ALA A 34 24.04 23.93 14.86
C ALA A 34 22.91 24.25 13.85
N ALA A 35 22.99 25.34 13.09
CA ALA A 35 21.93 25.73 12.15
C ALA A 35 21.94 24.88 10.86
N THR A 36 23.08 24.32 10.48
CA THR A 36 23.20 23.46 9.28
C THR A 36 22.67 22.04 9.51
N LYS A 37 22.43 21.64 10.76
CA LYS A 37 21.86 20.32 11.11
C LYS A 37 20.34 20.29 11.25
N VAL A 38 19.65 21.42 11.05
CA VAL A 38 18.19 21.48 11.22
C VAL A 38 17.43 21.04 9.96
N SER A 39 17.99 21.21 8.76
CA SER A 39 17.30 20.80 7.52
C SER A 39 17.32 19.29 7.24
N LEU A 40 18.29 18.53 7.78
CA LEU A 40 18.38 17.09 7.55
C LEU A 40 17.51 16.25 8.50
N ILE A 41 17.13 16.79 9.66
CA ILE A 41 16.29 16.07 10.65
C ILE A 41 14.80 16.14 10.27
N ILE A 42 14.38 17.10 9.44
CA ILE A 42 12.98 17.25 9.01
C ILE A 42 12.62 16.28 7.87
N SER A 43 13.60 15.72 7.14
CA SER A 43 13.36 14.84 5.99
C SER A 43 13.28 13.34 6.34
N ALA A 44 13.42 12.95 7.61
CA ALA A 44 13.38 11.56 8.06
C ALA A 44 11.98 11.10 8.57
N LYS A 45 10.90 11.83 8.25
CA LYS A 45 9.56 11.55 8.79
C LYS A 45 8.54 11.21 7.69
N ASN A 46 8.20 9.92 7.65
CA ASN A 46 7.07 9.28 6.99
C ASN A 46 7.22 8.91 5.50
N GLU A 47 8.17 8.03 5.19
CA GLU A 47 8.11 7.29 3.92
C GLU A 47 6.78 6.51 3.85
N ARG A 48 6.04 6.68 2.76
CA ARG A 48 4.79 5.94 2.53
C ARG A 48 5.12 4.46 2.41
N LYS A 49 4.57 3.65 3.31
CA LYS A 49 4.66 2.19 3.24
C LYS A 49 3.60 1.66 2.29
N LEU A 50 3.97 0.63 1.54
CA LEU A 50 3.11 0.02 0.53
C LEU A 50 2.77 -1.42 0.93
N PRO A 51 1.54 -1.88 0.65
CA PRO A 51 1.20 -3.29 0.68
C PRO A 51 1.84 -4.03 -0.51
N ILE A 52 1.69 -5.35 -0.52
CA ILE A 52 2.12 -6.21 -1.61
C ILE A 52 1.04 -6.18 -2.70
N TYR A 53 1.35 -5.59 -3.85
CA TYR A 53 0.46 -5.56 -5.03
C TYR A 53 0.69 -6.75 -5.95
N CYS A 54 1.97 -7.10 -6.14
CA CYS A 54 2.46 -8.18 -6.97
C CYS A 54 3.80 -8.64 -6.42
N VAL A 55 4.26 -9.80 -6.89
CA VAL A 55 5.58 -10.34 -6.61
C VAL A 55 6.25 -10.72 -7.92
N GLU A 56 7.58 -10.63 -7.96
CA GLU A 56 8.34 -11.16 -9.08
C GLU A 56 8.29 -12.69 -9.07
N THR A 57 8.14 -13.29 -10.24
CA THR A 57 8.09 -14.75 -10.42
C THR A 57 8.99 -15.14 -11.59
N ASP A 58 9.64 -16.30 -11.49
CA ASP A 58 10.52 -16.81 -12.56
C ASP A 58 9.74 -17.29 -13.81
N LYS A 59 8.42 -17.41 -13.68
CA LYS A 59 7.51 -17.87 -14.74
C LYS A 59 6.28 -16.96 -14.78
N PRO A 60 5.60 -16.84 -15.93
CA PRO A 60 4.31 -16.14 -16.02
C PRO A 60 3.27 -16.83 -15.13
N GLN A 61 2.87 -16.16 -14.05
CA GLN A 61 1.92 -16.67 -13.07
C GLN A 61 1.00 -15.55 -12.59
N VAL A 62 -0.22 -15.92 -12.21
CA VAL A 62 -1.21 -15.02 -11.63
C VAL A 62 -1.79 -15.67 -10.38
N SER A 63 -2.12 -14.87 -9.37
CA SER A 63 -2.91 -15.29 -8.22
C SER A 63 -4.31 -14.71 -8.33
N ILE A 64 -5.32 -15.55 -8.11
CA ILE A 64 -6.73 -15.16 -8.13
C ILE A 64 -7.20 -15.09 -6.68
N SER A 65 -7.93 -14.03 -6.35
CA SER A 65 -8.46 -13.86 -5.00
C SER A 65 -9.84 -13.22 -5.02
N PHE A 66 -10.63 -13.53 -4.00
CA PHE A 66 -11.99 -13.06 -3.81
C PHE A 66 -12.16 -12.43 -2.44
N ASP A 67 -12.97 -11.37 -2.34
CA ASP A 67 -13.33 -10.75 -1.08
C ASP A 67 -14.75 -11.23 -0.70
N ALA A 68 -14.86 -12.06 0.33
CA ALA A 68 -16.13 -12.58 0.84
C ALA A 68 -16.66 -11.66 1.95
N ALA A 69 -17.47 -10.70 1.54
CA ALA A 69 -18.05 -9.68 2.42
C ALA A 69 -19.59 -9.61 2.34
N TRP A 70 -20.23 -10.18 1.31
CA TRP A 70 -21.69 -10.09 1.12
C TRP A 70 -22.17 -11.26 0.27
N GLY A 71 -23.31 -11.84 0.65
CA GLY A 71 -23.88 -12.98 -0.07
C GLY A 71 -23.00 -14.23 -0.02
N ALA A 72 -23.58 -15.37 -0.31
CA ALA A 72 -22.85 -16.63 -0.45
C ALA A 72 -23.49 -17.56 -1.49
N GLU A 73 -24.49 -17.07 -2.21
CA GLU A 73 -25.36 -17.82 -3.12
C GLU A 73 -24.58 -18.45 -4.27
N ASP A 74 -23.54 -17.76 -4.74
CA ASP A 74 -22.70 -18.19 -5.87
C ASP A 74 -21.46 -18.98 -5.43
N THR A 75 -21.27 -19.22 -4.12
CA THR A 75 -20.04 -19.86 -3.61
C THR A 75 -19.87 -21.26 -4.18
N ASP A 76 -20.93 -22.08 -4.21
CA ASP A 76 -20.86 -23.45 -4.72
C ASP A 76 -20.52 -23.47 -6.22
N GLN A 77 -21.11 -22.56 -7.00
CA GLN A 77 -20.82 -22.43 -8.43
C GLN A 77 -19.38 -21.96 -8.67
N LEU A 78 -18.90 -21.00 -7.88
CA LEU A 78 -17.53 -20.51 -7.97
C LEU A 78 -16.51 -21.63 -7.65
N LEU A 79 -16.74 -22.38 -6.57
CA LEU A 79 -15.88 -23.51 -6.19
C LEU A 79 -15.87 -24.59 -7.28
N GLN A 80 -17.02 -24.88 -7.90
CA GLN A 80 -17.08 -25.82 -9.02
C GLN A 80 -16.25 -25.33 -10.21
N ILE A 81 -16.36 -24.06 -10.60
CA ILE A 81 -15.58 -23.48 -11.70
C ILE A 81 -14.08 -23.54 -11.41
N LEU A 82 -13.66 -23.21 -10.18
CA LEU A 82 -12.26 -23.30 -9.78
C LEU A 82 -11.75 -24.74 -9.83
N ALA A 83 -12.55 -25.71 -9.37
CA ALA A 83 -12.21 -27.13 -9.42
C ALA A 83 -12.10 -27.66 -10.85
N ASP A 84 -13.07 -27.34 -11.73
CA ASP A 84 -13.09 -27.77 -13.13
C ASP A 84 -11.89 -27.26 -13.93
N ASN A 85 -11.30 -26.14 -13.51
CA ASN A 85 -10.12 -25.53 -14.12
C ASN A 85 -8.82 -25.84 -13.35
N GLU A 86 -8.87 -26.66 -12.31
CA GLU A 86 -7.72 -27.02 -11.45
C GLU A 86 -7.00 -25.78 -10.84
N VAL A 87 -7.76 -24.73 -10.54
CA VAL A 87 -7.23 -23.46 -9.99
C VAL A 87 -7.42 -23.40 -8.48
N LYS A 88 -6.38 -22.98 -7.76
CA LYS A 88 -6.48 -22.53 -6.36
C LYS A 88 -6.54 -21.00 -6.30
N ALA A 89 -7.27 -20.49 -5.32
CA ALA A 89 -7.49 -19.07 -5.09
C ALA A 89 -7.35 -18.76 -3.60
N THR A 90 -7.24 -17.47 -3.28
CA THR A 90 -7.28 -16.97 -1.90
C THR A 90 -8.59 -16.24 -1.64
N PHE A 91 -9.29 -16.60 -0.57
CA PHE A 91 -10.54 -15.95 -0.15
C PHE A 91 -10.29 -15.08 1.08
N PHE A 92 -10.43 -13.76 0.93
CA PHE A 92 -10.34 -12.80 2.03
C PHE A 92 -11.72 -12.67 2.69
N LEU A 93 -11.84 -13.14 3.93
CA LEU A 93 -13.12 -13.30 4.62
C LEU A 93 -13.35 -12.19 5.66
N CYS A 94 -14.55 -11.62 5.70
CA CYS A 94 -14.97 -10.78 6.81
C CYS A 94 -15.42 -11.62 8.01
N GLY A 95 -15.13 -11.18 9.24
CA GLY A 95 -15.50 -11.91 10.46
C GLY A 95 -17.01 -12.16 10.61
N TYR A 96 -17.86 -11.18 10.25
CA TYR A 96 -19.31 -11.39 10.22
C TYR A 96 -19.71 -12.42 9.15
N TRP A 97 -19.08 -12.41 7.98
CA TRP A 97 -19.40 -13.35 6.90
C TRP A 97 -19.08 -14.79 7.31
N VAL A 98 -17.98 -14.99 8.04
CA VAL A 98 -17.63 -16.29 8.64
C VAL A 98 -18.69 -16.78 9.63
N THR A 99 -19.30 -15.85 10.37
CA THR A 99 -20.35 -16.17 11.34
C THR A 99 -21.68 -16.48 10.65
N ASP A 100 -22.00 -15.74 9.59
CA ASP A 100 -23.26 -15.86 8.85
C ASP A 100 -23.27 -17.09 7.91
N TYR A 101 -22.11 -17.46 7.35
CA TYR A 101 -21.97 -18.54 6.36
C TYR A 101 -20.88 -19.57 6.72
N PRO A 102 -20.94 -20.21 7.90
CA PRO A 102 -19.87 -21.10 8.37
C PRO A 102 -19.69 -22.34 7.50
N GLU A 103 -20.75 -22.87 6.88
CA GLU A 103 -20.64 -24.03 5.99
C GLU A 103 -19.89 -23.68 4.70
N GLU A 104 -20.06 -22.46 4.18
CA GLU A 104 -19.38 -22.01 2.97
C GLU A 104 -17.90 -21.78 3.24
N VAL A 105 -17.53 -21.26 4.42
CA VAL A 105 -16.14 -21.16 4.86
C VAL A 105 -15.48 -22.55 4.89
N LYS A 106 -16.16 -23.55 5.45
CA LYS A 106 -15.65 -24.93 5.49
C LYS A 106 -15.47 -25.50 4.10
N LYS A 107 -16.45 -25.33 3.20
CA LYS A 107 -16.33 -25.79 1.80
C LYS A 107 -15.13 -25.17 1.10
N ILE A 108 -14.90 -23.85 1.28
CA ILE A 108 -13.74 -23.16 0.70
C ILE A 108 -12.44 -23.78 1.23
N ALA A 109 -12.35 -24.01 2.55
CA ALA A 109 -11.18 -24.62 3.19
C ALA A 109 -10.96 -26.08 2.76
N GLU A 110 -12.00 -26.90 2.74
CA GLU A 110 -11.97 -28.31 2.34
C GLU A 110 -11.64 -28.48 0.85
N ALA A 111 -12.05 -27.51 0.02
CA ALA A 111 -11.62 -27.43 -1.38
C ALA A 111 -10.14 -27.06 -1.53
N GLY A 112 -9.41 -26.77 -0.45
CA GLY A 112 -7.97 -26.50 -0.45
C GLY A 112 -7.60 -25.12 -0.98
N HIS A 113 -8.48 -24.14 -0.81
CA HIS A 113 -8.19 -22.73 -1.08
C HIS A 113 -7.56 -22.05 0.15
N ASP A 114 -6.79 -21.00 -0.10
CA ASP A 114 -6.19 -20.22 0.99
C ASP A 114 -7.23 -19.28 1.61
N LEU A 115 -7.18 -19.12 2.93
CA LEU A 115 -8.02 -18.15 3.66
C LEU A 115 -7.19 -16.93 4.07
N GLY A 116 -7.69 -15.75 3.74
CA GLY A 116 -7.15 -14.46 4.11
C GLY A 116 -8.12 -13.68 4.99
N ASN A 117 -7.59 -12.70 5.72
CA ASN A 117 -8.35 -11.83 6.62
C ASN A 117 -8.84 -10.59 5.87
N HIS A 118 -10.12 -10.24 5.98
CA HIS A 118 -10.71 -9.03 5.42
C HIS A 118 -11.34 -8.12 6.48
N SER A 119 -10.73 -8.06 7.67
CA SER A 119 -11.24 -7.44 8.91
C SER A 119 -12.51 -8.12 9.46
N SER A 120 -12.88 -7.80 10.70
CA SER A 120 -14.06 -8.40 11.32
C SER A 120 -15.35 -7.74 10.85
N THR A 121 -15.34 -6.41 10.73
CA THR A 121 -16.54 -5.58 10.50
C THR A 121 -16.53 -4.78 9.21
N HIS A 122 -15.50 -4.94 8.37
CA HIS A 122 -15.30 -4.19 7.12
C HIS A 122 -15.28 -2.65 7.28
N PRO A 123 -14.53 -2.07 8.26
CA PRO A 123 -14.48 -0.62 8.45
C PRO A 123 -13.47 0.06 7.52
N HIS A 124 -13.50 1.39 7.47
CA HIS A 124 -12.42 2.19 6.87
C HIS A 124 -11.15 2.12 7.74
N MET A 125 -10.30 1.11 7.51
CA MET A 125 -9.14 0.79 8.36
C MET A 125 -8.16 1.95 8.52
N ASN A 126 -8.05 2.83 7.52
CA ASN A 126 -7.19 4.02 7.55
C ASN A 126 -7.68 5.11 8.53
N GLN A 127 -8.88 4.99 9.10
CA GLN A 127 -9.45 5.91 10.10
C GLN A 127 -9.33 5.37 11.53
N LEU A 128 -8.78 4.16 11.71
CA LEU A 128 -8.68 3.47 12.99
C LEU A 128 -7.30 3.65 13.65
N SER A 129 -7.26 3.48 14.97
CA SER A 129 -6.01 3.34 15.71
C SER A 129 -5.37 1.96 15.49
N SER A 130 -4.09 1.81 15.82
CA SER A 130 -3.38 0.52 15.78
C SER A 130 -4.08 -0.56 16.61
N GLU A 131 -4.63 -0.21 17.78
CA GLU A 131 -5.31 -1.14 18.67
C GLU A 131 -6.65 -1.58 18.08
N GLN A 132 -7.38 -0.66 17.44
CA GLN A 132 -8.62 -0.97 16.73
C GLN A 132 -8.36 -1.86 15.52
N ILE A 133 -7.31 -1.58 14.73
CA ILE A 133 -6.88 -2.41 13.60
C ILE A 133 -6.49 -3.81 14.09
N ALA A 134 -5.67 -3.91 15.14
CA ALA A 134 -5.27 -5.20 15.71
C ALA A 134 -6.48 -6.01 16.19
N LYS A 135 -7.47 -5.34 16.79
CA LYS A 135 -8.73 -5.98 17.20
C LYS A 135 -9.52 -6.52 16.01
N GLU A 136 -9.68 -5.73 14.94
CA GLU A 136 -10.36 -6.17 13.72
C GLU A 136 -9.68 -7.40 13.09
N LEU A 137 -8.34 -7.42 13.08
CA LEU A 137 -7.57 -8.57 12.60
C LEU A 137 -7.77 -9.80 13.51
N ALA A 138 -7.66 -9.62 14.83
CA ALA A 138 -7.72 -10.71 15.81
C ALA A 138 -9.10 -11.35 15.88
N ASP A 139 -10.18 -10.56 15.86
CA ASP A 139 -11.55 -11.07 15.93
C ASP A 139 -11.90 -11.91 14.70
N CYS A 140 -11.57 -11.41 13.49
CA CYS A 140 -11.75 -12.17 12.25
C CYS A 140 -10.90 -13.44 12.24
N HIS A 141 -9.63 -13.35 12.66
CA HIS A 141 -8.75 -14.51 12.76
C HIS A 141 -9.33 -15.58 13.68
N LYS A 142 -9.80 -15.17 14.86
CA LYS A 142 -10.40 -16.08 15.83
C LYS A 142 -11.62 -16.81 15.25
N ALA A 143 -12.51 -16.10 14.56
CA ALA A 143 -13.69 -16.70 13.95
C ALA A 143 -13.32 -17.79 12.93
N VAL A 144 -12.36 -17.52 12.04
CA VAL A 144 -11.88 -18.50 11.05
C VAL A 144 -11.17 -19.67 11.71
N LYS A 145 -10.27 -19.39 12.65
CA LYS A 145 -9.48 -20.42 13.34
C LYS A 145 -10.34 -21.34 14.19
N ASP A 146 -11.32 -20.81 14.91
CA ASP A 146 -12.25 -21.63 15.71
C ASP A 146 -13.07 -22.58 14.82
N LEU A 147 -13.38 -22.15 13.59
CA LEU A 147 -14.19 -22.92 12.65
C LEU A 147 -13.40 -23.95 11.84
N THR A 148 -12.18 -23.60 11.43
CA THR A 148 -11.40 -24.36 10.43
C THR A 148 -10.06 -24.90 10.96
N GLY A 149 -9.58 -24.38 12.09
CA GLY A 149 -8.23 -24.63 12.59
C GLY A 149 -7.11 -23.94 11.82
N ILE A 150 -7.43 -23.14 10.80
CA ILE A 150 -6.45 -22.49 9.91
C ILE A 150 -5.90 -21.21 10.55
N GLU A 151 -4.58 -21.05 10.48
CA GLU A 151 -3.85 -19.84 10.85
C GLU A 151 -3.69 -18.95 9.61
N MET A 152 -4.43 -17.85 9.53
CA MET A 152 -4.31 -16.90 8.43
C MET A 152 -3.12 -15.95 8.63
N ASN A 153 -2.40 -15.66 7.55
CA ASN A 153 -1.27 -14.71 7.53
C ASN A 153 -1.35 -13.65 6.42
N LEU A 154 -2.42 -13.65 5.62
CA LEU A 154 -2.69 -12.63 4.60
C LEU A 154 -3.82 -11.73 5.05
N PHE A 155 -3.69 -10.42 4.85
CA PHE A 155 -4.73 -9.45 5.16
C PHE A 155 -4.95 -8.54 3.96
N ARG A 156 -6.21 -8.32 3.59
CA ARG A 156 -6.57 -7.29 2.61
C ARG A 156 -7.39 -6.20 3.32
N PRO A 157 -6.95 -4.94 3.31
CA PRO A 157 -7.75 -3.85 3.87
C PRO A 157 -9.08 -3.69 3.12
N PRO A 158 -10.22 -3.58 3.83
CA PRO A 158 -11.50 -3.15 3.26
C PRO A 158 -11.35 -1.93 2.35
N PHE A 159 -12.11 -1.95 1.25
CA PHE A 159 -12.11 -0.89 0.23
C PHE A 159 -10.75 -0.65 -0.47
N GLY A 160 -9.71 -1.44 -0.18
CA GLY A 160 -8.33 -1.18 -0.62
C GLY A 160 -7.70 0.04 0.07
N GLU A 161 -8.28 0.50 1.18
CA GLU A 161 -7.84 1.71 1.88
C GLU A 161 -6.76 1.41 2.92
N TYR A 162 -5.62 2.09 2.83
CA TYR A 162 -4.53 1.94 3.79
C TYR A 162 -3.75 3.25 4.00
N ASN A 163 -3.07 3.32 5.14
CA ASN A 163 -2.03 4.29 5.45
C ASN A 163 -0.87 3.57 6.15
N ASN A 164 0.17 4.29 6.57
CA ASN A 164 1.32 3.66 7.24
C ASN A 164 0.92 2.89 8.50
N THR A 165 -0.04 3.41 9.28
CA THR A 165 -0.55 2.74 10.49
C THR A 165 -1.16 1.38 10.15
N VAL A 166 -1.98 1.29 9.10
CA VAL A 166 -2.56 0.02 8.64
C VAL A 166 -1.44 -0.97 8.29
N ILE A 167 -0.49 -0.55 7.44
CA ILE A 167 0.59 -1.43 6.97
C ILE A 167 1.46 -1.92 8.13
N GLU A 168 1.91 -1.02 9.00
CA GLU A 168 2.75 -1.36 10.15
C GLU A 168 2.01 -2.27 11.14
N THR A 169 0.74 -1.97 11.42
CA THR A 169 -0.06 -2.78 12.34
C THR A 169 -0.31 -4.17 11.78
N SER A 170 -0.56 -4.32 10.47
CA SER A 170 -0.68 -5.63 9.82
C SER A 170 0.58 -6.48 10.06
N PHE A 171 1.77 -5.95 9.74
CA PHE A 171 3.02 -6.68 9.96
C PHE A 171 3.28 -6.99 11.44
N ALA A 172 2.98 -6.06 12.35
CA ALA A 172 3.12 -6.27 13.79
C ALA A 172 2.20 -7.38 14.33
N ASN A 173 1.10 -7.69 13.64
CA ASN A 173 0.18 -8.77 13.94
C ASN A 173 0.39 -9.99 13.02
N SER A 174 1.59 -10.15 12.45
CA SER A 174 1.98 -11.30 11.61
C SER A 174 1.17 -11.45 10.31
N TYR A 175 0.61 -10.35 9.81
CA TYR A 175 -0.09 -10.32 8.53
C TYR A 175 0.71 -9.61 7.45
N TYR A 176 0.74 -10.22 6.26
CA TYR A 176 1.17 -9.57 5.03
C TYR A 176 -0.03 -8.79 4.45
N PRO A 177 0.04 -7.46 4.34
CA PRO A 177 -1.01 -6.68 3.70
C PRO A 177 -0.95 -6.84 2.19
N ILE A 178 -2.01 -7.37 1.59
CA ILE A 178 -2.13 -7.72 0.17
C ILE A 178 -3.11 -6.76 -0.51
N GLN A 179 -2.72 -6.30 -1.70
CA GLN A 179 -3.57 -5.56 -2.61
C GLN A 179 -3.65 -6.29 -3.96
N TRP A 180 -4.20 -5.65 -4.99
CA TRP A 180 -4.33 -6.21 -6.33
C TRP A 180 -3.73 -5.27 -7.37
N ASP A 181 -3.12 -5.84 -8.40
CA ASP A 181 -2.63 -5.10 -9.57
C ASP A 181 -3.71 -4.94 -10.63
N ILE A 182 -4.61 -5.93 -10.76
CA ILE A 182 -5.72 -5.95 -11.72
C ILE A 182 -7.05 -6.09 -10.97
N ASP A 183 -8.02 -5.22 -11.28
CA ASP A 183 -9.39 -5.25 -10.73
C ASP A 183 -10.38 -5.55 -11.86
N THR A 184 -11.26 -6.54 -11.65
CA THR A 184 -12.32 -6.92 -12.61
C THR A 184 -13.48 -5.93 -12.64
N LEU A 185 -13.52 -4.95 -11.71
CA LEU A 185 -14.54 -3.89 -11.61
C LEU A 185 -15.97 -4.41 -11.53
N GLU A 186 -16.18 -5.65 -11.10
CA GLU A 186 -17.48 -6.34 -11.03
C GLU A 186 -18.56 -5.46 -10.37
N ARG A 187 -18.20 -4.70 -9.34
CA ARG A 187 -19.09 -3.76 -8.61
C ARG A 187 -19.57 -2.53 -9.43
N LYS A 188 -19.01 -2.25 -10.62
CA LYS A 188 -19.29 -1.05 -11.44
C LYS A 188 -20.06 -1.33 -12.74
N THR A 189 -20.87 -2.38 -12.79
CA THR A 189 -21.79 -2.61 -13.90
C THR A 189 -23.04 -1.72 -13.70
N THR A 190 -23.03 -0.44 -14.09
CA THR A 190 -23.63 -0.01 -15.37
C THR A 190 -23.12 1.37 -15.88
N ALA A 191 -22.40 2.18 -15.08
CA ALA A 191 -22.30 3.64 -15.37
C ALA A 191 -20.96 4.16 -15.95
N GLN A 192 -19.86 3.41 -15.98
CA GLN A 192 -18.53 3.99 -16.29
C GLN A 192 -17.65 3.12 -17.19
N LYS A 193 -18.20 2.60 -18.29
CA LYS A 193 -17.46 1.75 -19.24
C LYS A 193 -16.51 2.49 -20.20
N SER A 194 -16.26 3.79 -20.08
CA SER A 194 -15.55 4.55 -21.13
C SER A 194 -14.26 5.28 -20.71
N ARG A 195 -13.71 5.07 -19.51
CA ARG A 195 -12.44 5.73 -19.14
C ARG A 195 -11.65 4.89 -18.17
N LEU A 196 -10.52 4.35 -18.66
CA LEU A 196 -9.32 3.84 -17.96
C LEU A 196 -8.87 2.47 -18.47
N LEU A 197 -8.64 2.34 -19.78
CA LEU A 197 -7.59 1.47 -20.31
C LEU A 197 -6.32 2.30 -20.41
N ARG A 198 -5.56 2.40 -19.32
CA ARG A 198 -4.14 2.80 -19.28
C ARG A 198 -3.63 2.60 -17.85
N GLN A 199 -3.36 1.35 -17.51
CA GLN A 199 -2.31 1.05 -16.55
C GLN A 199 -1.42 -0.01 -17.20
N SER A 200 -0.14 0.31 -17.20
CA SER A 200 0.85 -0.16 -18.14
C SER A 200 1.07 -1.66 -18.03
N PHE A 201 0.86 -2.38 -19.13
CA PHE A 201 1.52 -3.65 -19.35
C PHE A 201 3.03 -3.41 -19.28
N ILE A 202 3.69 -3.95 -18.25
CA ILE A 202 5.13 -4.25 -18.30
C ILE A 202 5.21 -5.77 -18.22
N PRO A 203 5.40 -6.46 -19.35
CA PRO A 203 5.64 -7.89 -19.34
C PRO A 203 7.09 -8.16 -18.90
N PHE A 204 7.27 -9.20 -18.08
CA PHE A 204 8.50 -10.00 -18.05
C PHE A 204 8.13 -11.41 -18.50
#